data_AF-A0A9D2X2U0-F1
#
_entry.id   AF-A0A9D2X2U0-F1
#
_cell.length_a   1.000
_cell.length_b   1.000
_cell.length_c   1.000
_cell.angle_alpha   90.00
_cell.angle_beta   90.00
_cell.angle_gamma   90.00
#
_symmetry.space_group_name_H-M   'P 1'
#
loop_
_entity.id
_entity.type
_entity.pdbx_description
1 polymer ?
#
loop_
_entity_poly.entity_id
_entity_poly.type
_entity_poly.pdbx_seq_one_letter_code
_entity_poly.pdbx_strand_id
1 'polypeptide(L)'
;MSEQGSQKTGGLSRRDFLKLMGAAGTGLAFAPFVPWGNFMPNPSSASLEKVPVELPDGTQANVNTFPTNHAEVITYPKTGDRVLD
;
A
#
# COMPACT_ATOMS: atom_id res chain seq x y z
N MET A 1 -22.76 34.98 29.30
CA MET A 1 -21.37 34.65 28.95
C MET A 1 -21.01 33.39 29.71
N SER A 2 -20.85 32.26 29.02
CA SER A 2 -20.47 30.98 29.64
C SER A 2 -19.34 30.36 28.82
N GLU A 3 -18.22 31.07 28.76
CA GLU A 3 -16.94 30.45 28.47
C GLU A 3 -16.35 30.02 29.81
N GLN A 4 -16.33 28.71 30.05
CA GLN A 4 -15.42 28.14 31.02
C GLN A 4 -14.75 26.95 30.38
N GLY A 5 -13.82 27.27 29.48
CA GLY A 5 -12.72 26.37 29.17
C GLY A 5 -11.78 26.34 30.38
N SER A 6 -11.60 25.15 30.97
CA SER A 6 -10.40 24.84 31.73
C SER A 6 -10.12 23.34 31.60
N GLN A 7 -9.25 23.05 30.63
CA GLN A 7 -8.36 21.89 30.47
C GLN A 7 -8.67 20.63 31.31
N LYS A 8 -9.13 19.55 30.64
CA LYS A 8 -9.12 18.20 31.21
C LYS A 8 -7.85 17.46 30.80
N THR A 9 -6.73 17.80 31.44
CA THR A 9 -5.66 16.83 31.66
C THR A 9 -6.14 15.92 32.80
N GLY A 10 -6.57 14.71 32.46
CA GLY A 10 -7.09 13.74 33.42
C GLY A 10 -7.75 12.60 32.67
N GLY A 11 -7.22 11.39 32.83
CA GLY A 11 -7.54 10.21 32.02
C GLY A 11 -9.03 9.98 31.74
N LEU A 12 -9.30 9.30 30.62
CA LEU A 12 -10.63 8.93 30.14
C LEU A 12 -11.51 8.43 31.28
N SER A 13 -12.63 9.13 31.54
CA SER A 13 -13.58 8.69 32.56
C SER A 13 -14.18 7.34 32.13
N ARG A 14 -14.56 6.47 33.08
CA ARG A 14 -15.19 5.16 32.76
C ARG A 14 -16.39 5.31 31.81
N ARG A 15 -17.14 6.41 31.96
CA ARG A 15 -18.27 6.74 31.10
C ARG A 15 -17.83 7.08 29.69
N ASP A 16 -16.77 7.88 29.55
CA ASP A 16 -16.24 8.25 28.24
C ASP A 16 -15.58 7.05 27.55
N PHE A 17 -14.97 6.14 28.32
CA PHE A 17 -14.51 4.84 27.81
C PHE A 17 -15.68 3.98 27.31
N LEU A 18 -16.77 3.85 28.07
CA LEU A 18 -17.95 3.08 27.64
C LEU A 18 -18.61 3.70 26.40
N LYS A 19 -18.67 5.03 26.31
CA LYS A 19 -19.14 5.73 25.11
C LYS A 19 -18.24 5.43 23.91
N LEU A 20 -16.92 5.44 24.12
CA LEU A 20 -15.95 5.12 23.08
C LEU A 20 -16.10 3.66 22.61
N MET A 21 -16.25 2.71 23.54
CA MET A 21 -16.48 1.30 23.22
C MET A 21 -17.81 1.08 22.50
N GLY A 22 -18.87 1.78 22.91
CA GLY A 22 -20.15 1.76 22.20
C GLY A 22 -20.01 2.28 20.77
N ALA A 23 -19.38 3.44 20.58
CA ALA A 23 -19.15 4.02 19.25
C ALA A 23 -18.27 3.13 18.36
N ALA A 24 -17.17 2.60 18.91
CA ALA A 24 -16.28 1.67 18.20
C ALA A 24 -17.00 0.37 17.82
N GLY A 25 -17.78 -0.20 18.75
CA GLY A 25 -18.57 -1.40 18.52
C GLY A 25 -19.61 -1.20 17.43
N THR A 26 -20.31 -0.06 17.41
CA THR A 26 -21.24 0.29 16.33
C THR A 26 -20.51 0.42 14.99
N GLY A 27 -19.37 1.10 14.93
CA GLY A 27 -18.57 1.21 13.70
C GLY A 27 -18.16 -0.16 13.14
N LEU A 28 -17.69 -1.06 14.00
CA LEU A 28 -17.29 -2.41 13.62
C LEU A 28 -18.49 -3.28 13.19
N ALA A 29 -19.66 -3.12 13.83
CA ALA A 29 -20.86 -3.85 13.45
C ALA A 29 -21.37 -3.47 12.05
N PHE A 30 -21.14 -2.22 11.61
CA PHE A 30 -21.53 -1.74 10.28
C PHE A 30 -20.41 -1.84 9.23
N ALA A 31 -19.17 -2.10 9.62
CA ALA A 31 -18.03 -2.22 8.70
C ALA A 31 -18.26 -3.25 7.57
N PRO A 32 -18.90 -4.42 7.77
CA PRO A 32 -19.14 -5.38 6.69
C PRO A 32 -20.13 -4.90 5.61
N PHE A 33 -20.96 -3.89 5.91
CA PHE A 33 -21.99 -3.38 5.00
C PHE A 33 -21.50 -2.20 4.15
N VAL A 34 -20.29 -1.69 4.42
CA VAL A 34 -19.67 -0.68 3.57
C VAL A 34 -19.13 -1.38 2.32
N PRO A 35 -19.44 -0.89 1.10
CA PRO A 35 -18.97 -1.49 -0.15
C PRO A 35 -17.49 -1.15 -0.41
N TRP A 36 -16.59 -1.67 0.44
CA TRP A 36 -15.15 -1.42 0.39
C TRP A 36 -14.52 -1.72 -0.96
N GLY A 37 -15.06 -2.70 -1.69
CA GLY A 37 -14.60 -3.07 -3.03
C GLY A 37 -14.62 -1.93 -4.05
N ASN A 38 -15.46 -0.89 -3.86
CA ASN A 38 -15.49 0.28 -4.74
C ASN A 38 -14.35 1.28 -4.46
N PHE A 39 -13.71 1.20 -3.28
CA PHE A 39 -12.62 2.09 -2.86
C PHE A 39 -11.26 1.39 -2.82
N MET A 40 -11.25 0.06 -2.98
CA MET A 40 -10.02 -0.71 -3.04
C MET A 40 -9.55 -0.80 -4.51
N PRO A 41 -8.24 -0.67 -4.77
CA PRO A 41 -7.70 -0.89 -6.10
C PRO A 41 -8.05 -2.31 -6.57
N ASN A 42 -8.40 -2.44 -7.85
CA ASN A 42 -8.76 -3.73 -8.44
C ASN A 42 -7.58 -4.70 -8.27
N PRO A 43 -7.74 -5.83 -7.56
CA PRO A 43 -6.65 -6.80 -7.41
C PRO A 43 -6.18 -7.38 -8.75
N SER A 44 -7.02 -7.31 -9.79
CA SER A 44 -6.65 -7.69 -11.16
C SER A 44 -5.93 -6.59 -11.95
N SER A 45 -5.87 -5.34 -11.47
CA SER A 45 -5.10 -4.28 -12.15
C SER A 45 -3.61 -4.25 -11.76
N ALA A 46 -3.21 -5.04 -10.77
CA ALA A 46 -1.81 -5.18 -10.36
C ALA A 46 -1.34 -6.63 -10.60
N SER A 47 -1.28 -7.04 -11.85
CA SER A 47 -0.59 -8.27 -12.23
C SER A 47 0.92 -8.05 -12.17
N LEU A 48 1.63 -8.78 -11.31
CA LEU A 48 3.08 -8.89 -11.38
C LEU A 48 3.44 -9.69 -12.63
N GLU A 49 3.69 -9.00 -13.74
CA GLU A 49 4.17 -9.63 -14.97
C GLU A 49 5.67 -9.87 -14.87
N LYS A 50 6.10 -11.08 -15.23
CA LYS A 50 7.52 -11.40 -15.35
C LYS A 50 8.02 -10.84 -16.68
N VAL A 51 8.69 -9.71 -16.65
CA VAL A 51 9.31 -9.11 -17.84
C VAL A 51 10.69 -9.74 -18.05
N PRO A 52 11.04 -10.16 -19.27
CA PRO A 52 12.39 -10.63 -19.57
C PRO A 52 13.38 -9.48 -19.33
N VAL A 53 14.51 -9.82 -18.73
CA VAL A 53 15.58 -8.85 -18.51
C VAL A 53 16.24 -8.55 -19.86
N GLU A 54 16.25 -7.28 -20.27
CA GLU A 54 16.95 -6.81 -21.46
C GLU A 54 18.39 -6.41 -21.11
N LEU A 55 19.35 -6.90 -21.88
CA LEU A 55 20.73 -6.42 -21.85
C LEU A 55 20.81 -5.02 -22.49
N PRO A 56 21.87 -4.24 -22.21
CA PRO A 56 22.10 -2.95 -22.85
C PRO A 56 22.15 -3.01 -24.40
N ASP A 57 22.39 -4.19 -24.97
CA ASP A 57 22.40 -4.46 -26.40
C ASP A 57 21.00 -4.76 -26.99
N GLY A 58 19.95 -4.77 -26.16
CA GLY A 58 18.57 -5.07 -26.55
C GLY A 58 18.26 -6.55 -26.71
N THR A 59 19.21 -7.44 -26.38
CA THR A 59 18.97 -8.89 -26.36
C THR A 59 18.41 -9.33 -25.01
N GLN A 60 17.70 -10.47 -24.98
CA GLN A 60 17.18 -11.01 -23.72
C GLN A 60 18.30 -11.73 -22.94
N ALA A 61 18.36 -11.48 -21.64
CA ALA A 61 19.33 -12.11 -20.75
C ALA A 61 19.10 -13.63 -20.68
N ASN A 62 20.12 -14.40 -21.07
CA ASN A 62 20.13 -15.85 -20.95
C ASN A 62 21.33 -16.31 -20.14
N VAL A 63 21.06 -16.99 -19.02
CA VAL A 63 22.10 -17.48 -18.09
C VAL A 63 23.11 -18.40 -18.79
N ASN A 64 22.70 -19.08 -19.86
CA ASN A 64 23.53 -20.04 -20.59
C ASN A 64 24.48 -19.39 -21.62
N THR A 65 24.28 -18.12 -21.98
CA THR A 65 25.11 -17.44 -23.00
C THR A 65 26.18 -16.54 -22.40
N PHE A 66 26.23 -16.38 -21.07
CA PHE A 66 27.23 -15.53 -20.43
C PHE A 66 28.62 -16.19 -20.41
N PRO A 67 29.68 -15.43 -20.76
CA PRO A 67 31.05 -15.91 -20.65
C PRO A 67 31.46 -16.13 -19.18
N THR A 68 32.39 -17.05 -18.94
CA THR A 68 32.96 -17.27 -17.60
C THR A 68 33.75 -16.03 -17.15
N ASN A 69 33.54 -15.57 -15.92
CA ASN A 69 34.09 -14.33 -15.33
C ASN A 69 33.53 -13.01 -15.91
N HIS A 70 32.24 -12.99 -16.26
CA HIS A 70 31.54 -11.81 -16.75
C HIS A 70 30.66 -11.16 -15.66
N ALA A 71 30.56 -9.84 -15.67
CA ALA A 71 29.62 -9.07 -14.86
C ALA A 71 29.00 -7.96 -15.71
N GLU A 72 27.68 -7.82 -15.65
CA GLU A 72 26.95 -6.82 -16.42
C GLU A 72 25.89 -6.14 -15.57
N VAL A 73 25.74 -4.83 -15.81
CA VAL A 73 24.79 -3.99 -15.09
C VAL A 73 23.49 -3.99 -15.87
N ILE A 74 22.50 -4.67 -15.31
CA ILE A 74 21.13 -4.67 -15.83
C ILE A 74 20.43 -3.41 -15.32
N THR A 75 19.92 -2.61 -16.25
CA THR A 75 18.98 -1.54 -15.89
C THR A 75 17.59 -2.17 -15.78
N TYR A 76 16.84 -1.80 -14.73
CA TYR A 76 15.52 -2.37 -14.44
C TYR A 76 14.62 -2.43 -15.70
N PRO A 77 13.77 -3.46 -15.83
CA PRO A 77 12.87 -3.56 -16.97
C PRO A 77 12.05 -2.28 -17.09
N LYS A 78 11.98 -1.72 -18.30
CA LYS A 78 11.18 -0.54 -18.60
C LYS A 78 9.75 -0.81 -18.16
N THR A 79 9.26 0.00 -17.24
CA THR A 79 7.96 -0.20 -16.61
C THR A 79 6.83 0.18 -17.58
N GLY A 80 7.16 0.80 -18.73
CA GLY A 80 6.21 1.36 -19.68
C GLY A 80 5.50 2.60 -19.13
N ASP A 81 5.91 3.07 -17.94
CA ASP A 81 5.33 4.20 -17.24
C ASP A 81 6.15 5.45 -17.56
N ARG A 82 5.52 6.39 -18.26
CA ARG A 82 6.13 7.66 -18.69
C ARG A 82 6.70 8.51 -17.54
N VAL A 83 6.32 8.24 -16.30
CA VAL A 83 6.79 8.99 -15.11
C VAL A 83 7.99 8.30 -14.45
N LEU A 84 8.13 6.98 -14.61
CA LEU A 84 9.16 6.16 -13.95
C LEU A 84 10.27 5.68 -14.91
N ASP A 85 10.01 5.68 -16.22
CA ASP A 85 10.98 5.40 -17.31
C ASP A 85 11.72 6.66 -17.81
#